data_AF-A0A5N7SQN7-F1
#
_entry.id   AF-A0A5N7SQN7-F1
#
_cell.length_a   1.000
_cell.length_b   1.000
_cell.length_c   1.000
_cell.angle_alpha   90.00
_cell.angle_beta   90.00
_cell.angle_gamma   90.00
#
_symmetry.space_group_name_H-M   'P 1'
#
loop_
_entity.id
_entity.type
_entity.pdbx_description
1 polymer ?
#
loop_
_entity_poly.entity_id
_entity_poly.type
_entity_poly.pdbx_seq_one_letter_code
_entity_poly.pdbx_strand_id
1 'polypeptide(L)'
;MTMDEPALLLALDTCEFLFLAEIGEPEANRLRLVVEEGRVVGKPSRVELGHGRSIDDVRAIEVVPHSQRFELIWDHYISYAVHNESYQSWDDSEAWSGNLFRRYSHSKFLEYLGRATFADTRYPGPFTHYQVICQDHVIDIAALQSPKARLLDPS
;
A
#
# COMPACT_ATOMS: atom_id res chain seq x y z
N MET A 1 -13.67 21.29 -6.32
CA MET A 1 -14.32 20.00 -6.65
C MET A 1 -13.65 18.96 -5.79
N THR A 2 -14.36 18.38 -4.83
CA THR A 2 -13.86 17.21 -4.09
C THR A 2 -13.84 16.03 -5.06
N MET A 3 -12.68 15.39 -5.23
CA MET A 3 -12.60 14.12 -5.97
C MET A 3 -13.47 13.07 -5.28
N ASP A 4 -14.11 12.21 -6.05
CA ASP A 4 -14.81 11.05 -5.50
C ASP A 4 -13.80 9.95 -5.10
N GLU A 5 -14.22 9.01 -4.24
CA GLU A 5 -13.34 7.97 -3.69
C GLU A 5 -12.63 7.13 -4.78
N PRO A 6 -13.30 6.70 -5.87
CA PRO A 6 -12.63 5.98 -6.95
C PRO A 6 -11.53 6.79 -7.63
N ALA A 7 -11.74 8.10 -7.85
CA ALA A 7 -10.72 8.96 -8.42
C ALA A 7 -9.52 9.14 -7.47
N LEU A 8 -9.74 9.15 -6.15
CA LEU A 8 -8.67 9.22 -5.17
C LEU A 8 -7.83 7.93 -5.12
N LEU A 9 -8.48 6.77 -5.19
CA LEU A 9 -7.77 5.49 -5.27
C LEU A 9 -6.97 5.36 -6.57
N LEU A 10 -7.52 5.86 -7.68
CA LEU A 10 -6.78 5.93 -8.94
C LEU A 10 -5.58 6.88 -8.83
N ALA A 11 -5.75 8.06 -8.23
CA ALA A 11 -4.65 9.01 -8.04
C ALA A 11 -3.52 8.41 -7.19
N LEU A 12 -3.87 7.72 -6.11
CA LEU A 12 -2.92 6.98 -5.28
C LEU A 12 -2.20 5.89 -6.08
N ASP A 13 -2.91 5.13 -6.91
CA ASP A 13 -2.33 4.06 -7.74
C ASP A 13 -1.43 4.58 -8.87
N THR A 14 -1.65 5.82 -9.32
CA THR A 14 -0.81 6.51 -10.32
C THR A 14 0.43 7.17 -9.76
N CYS A 15 0.60 7.19 -8.43
CA CYS A 15 1.85 7.65 -7.83
C CYS A 15 3.01 6.73 -8.26
N GLU A 16 4.20 7.29 -8.42
CA GLU A 16 5.40 6.50 -8.76
C GLU A 16 5.97 5.83 -7.50
N PHE A 17 5.91 6.53 -6.37
CA PHE A 17 6.41 6.07 -5.08
C PHE A 17 5.45 6.49 -3.97
N LEU A 18 5.29 5.63 -2.95
CA LEU A 18 4.54 5.93 -1.74
C LEU A 18 5.40 5.65 -0.51
N PHE A 19 5.24 6.46 0.53
CA PHE A 19 5.76 6.22 1.87
C PHE A 19 4.60 6.01 2.84
N LEU A 20 4.76 5.07 3.78
CA LEU A 20 3.81 4.90 4.87
C LEU A 20 4.13 5.93 5.95
N ALA A 21 3.22 6.88 6.17
CA ALA A 21 3.37 7.90 7.22
C ALA A 21 2.76 7.43 8.54
N GLU A 22 1.57 6.84 8.51
CA GLU A 22 0.86 6.36 9.70
C GLU A 22 0.08 5.08 9.41
N ILE A 23 0.05 4.17 10.38
CA ILE A 23 -0.82 2.99 10.39
C ILE A 23 -1.36 2.80 11.80
N GLY A 24 -2.64 2.47 11.92
CA GLY A 24 -3.22 2.11 13.21
C GLY A 24 -4.71 1.88 13.16
N GLU A 25 -5.27 1.60 14.33
CA GLU A 25 -6.69 1.39 14.53
C GLU A 25 -7.28 2.52 15.38
N PRO A 26 -7.83 3.60 14.75
CA PRO A 26 -8.47 4.67 15.50
C PRO A 26 -9.70 4.21 16.30
N GLU A 27 -10.34 3.13 15.86
CA GLU A 27 -11.45 2.45 16.53
C GLU A 27 -11.26 0.94 16.42
N ALA A 28 -11.95 0.18 17.27
CA ALA A 28 -11.82 -1.28 17.27
C ALA A 28 -12.16 -1.89 15.89
N ASN A 29 -11.21 -2.63 15.32
CA ASN A 29 -11.32 -3.29 14.01
C ASN A 29 -11.51 -2.33 12.83
N ARG A 30 -11.11 -1.06 13.00
CA ARG A 30 -11.14 -0.03 11.96
C ARG A 30 -9.72 0.34 11.58
N LEU A 31 -9.24 -0.12 10.43
CA LEU A 31 -7.87 0.16 9.98
C LEU A 31 -7.79 1.51 9.29
N ARG A 32 -6.81 2.32 9.68
CA ARG A 32 -6.44 3.58 9.03
C ARG A 32 -4.99 3.53 8.56
N LEU A 33 -4.78 3.88 7.29
CA LEU A 33 -3.46 4.15 6.72
C LEU A 33 -3.38 5.61 6.29
N VAL A 34 -2.21 6.21 6.48
CA VAL A 34 -1.83 7.45 5.82
C VAL A 34 -0.58 7.20 5.00
N VAL A 35 -0.67 7.48 3.70
CA VAL A 35 0.46 7.34 2.77
C VAL A 35 0.75 8.67 2.09
N GLU A 36 2.03 8.88 1.80
CA GLU A 36 2.54 10.12 1.20
C GLU A 36 3.24 9.82 -0.12
N GLU A 37 3.01 10.67 -1.12
CA GLU A 37 3.64 10.57 -2.42
C GLU A 37 5.15 10.89 -2.33
N GLY A 38 5.97 9.94 -2.74
CA GLY A 38 7.40 10.15 -2.95
C GLY A 38 7.67 10.78 -4.32
N ARG A 39 8.59 11.73 -4.36
CA ARG A 39 9.06 12.38 -5.59
C ARG A 39 10.55 12.12 -5.77
N VAL A 40 10.97 11.90 -7.02
CA VAL A 40 12.39 11.89 -7.36
C VAL A 40 12.94 13.30 -7.20
N VAL A 41 13.96 13.47 -6.37
CA VAL A 41 14.56 14.76 -6.06
C VAL A 41 16.07 14.75 -6.25
N GLY A 42 16.63 15.97 -6.28
CA GLY A 42 18.07 16.17 -6.33
C GLY A 42 18.70 15.87 -7.69
N LYS A 43 20.03 15.99 -7.71
CA LYS A 43 20.86 15.60 -8.85
C LYS A 43 21.26 14.14 -8.70
N PRO A 44 21.48 13.41 -9.81
CA PRO A 44 22.04 12.09 -9.71
C PRO A 44 23.36 12.09 -8.96
N SER A 45 23.57 11.06 -8.18
CA SER A 45 24.74 10.89 -7.35
C SER A 45 25.19 9.43 -7.36
N ARG A 46 26.45 9.21 -6.99
CA ARG A 46 27.01 7.88 -6.80
C ARG A 46 26.76 7.42 -5.37
N VAL A 47 26.19 6.24 -5.21
CA VAL A 47 25.95 5.60 -3.92
C VAL A 47 26.92 4.44 -3.77
N GLU A 48 27.72 4.46 -2.69
CA GLU A 48 28.65 3.38 -2.35
C GLU A 48 27.91 2.27 -1.60
N LEU A 49 27.88 1.08 -2.20
CA LEU A 49 27.39 -0.14 -1.59
C LEU A 49 28.63 -0.89 -1.12
N GLY A 50 28.86 -0.99 0.19
CA GLY A 50 30.10 -1.53 0.76
C GLY A 50 30.73 -2.73 0.02
N HIS A 51 32.04 -2.93 0.25
CA HIS A 51 32.91 -3.84 -0.52
C HIS A 51 33.31 -3.31 -1.91
N GLY A 52 33.50 -2.00 -2.03
CA GLY A 52 34.00 -1.36 -3.25
C GLY A 52 33.03 -1.41 -4.44
N ARG A 53 31.73 -1.64 -4.19
CA ARG A 53 30.68 -1.57 -5.19
C ARG A 53 30.00 -0.22 -5.10
N SER A 54 29.51 0.27 -6.23
CA SER A 54 28.77 1.51 -6.26
C SER A 54 27.73 1.48 -7.36
N ILE A 55 26.68 2.27 -7.18
CA ILE A 55 25.69 2.53 -8.21
C ILE A 55 25.81 4.01 -8.57
N ASP A 56 26.03 4.29 -9.85
CA ASP A 56 26.03 5.63 -10.41
C ASP A 56 24.61 6.04 -10.83
N ASP A 57 24.40 7.34 -11.03
CA ASP A 57 23.14 7.94 -11.51
C ASP A 57 21.92 7.68 -10.59
N VAL A 58 22.16 7.48 -9.29
CA VAL A 58 21.09 7.28 -8.30
C VAL A 58 20.50 8.63 -7.89
N ARG A 59 19.18 8.72 -7.86
CA ARG A 59 18.44 9.88 -7.36
C ARG A 59 17.71 9.52 -6.07
N ALA A 60 17.63 10.49 -5.16
CA ALA A 60 16.86 10.32 -3.93
C ALA A 60 15.36 10.37 -4.24
N ILE A 61 14.60 9.62 -3.45
CA ILE A 61 13.13 9.66 -3.46
C ILE A 61 12.72 10.17 -2.09
N GLU A 62 12.03 11.30 -2.06
CA GLU A 62 11.67 11.98 -0.82
C GLU A 62 10.22 12.45 -0.86
N VAL A 63 9.61 12.57 0.33
CA VAL A 63 8.37 13.34 0.50
C VAL A 63 8.75 14.82 0.55
N VAL A 64 8.18 15.62 -0.34
CA VAL A 64 8.51 17.05 -0.49
C VAL A 64 7.30 17.93 -0.16
N PRO A 65 7.49 19.25 0.04
CA PRO A 65 6.35 20.17 0.11
C PRO A 65 5.43 19.99 -1.09
N HIS A 66 4.13 19.87 -0.83
CA HIS A 66 3.07 19.57 -1.82
C HIS A 66 3.03 18.14 -2.36
N SER A 67 3.80 17.19 -1.82
CA SER A 67 3.50 15.76 -2.01
C SER A 67 2.07 15.47 -1.58
N GLN A 68 1.36 14.67 -2.37
CA GLN A 68 0.00 14.27 -2.02
C GLN A 68 0.02 13.35 -0.80
N ARG A 69 -0.96 13.54 0.10
CA ARG A 69 -1.12 12.73 1.30
C ARG A 69 -2.52 12.12 1.29
N PHE A 70 -2.59 10.80 1.36
CA PHE A 70 -3.83 10.05 1.24
C PHE A 70 -4.14 9.34 2.56
N GLU A 71 -5.36 9.48 3.03
CA GLU A 71 -5.93 8.69 4.12
C GLU A 71 -6.80 7.59 3.53
N LEU A 72 -6.53 6.34 3.91
CA LEU A 72 -7.33 5.16 3.59
C LEU A 72 -7.93 4.58 4.86
N ILE A 73 -9.24 4.35 4.85
CA ILE A 73 -9.95 3.78 6.01
C ILE A 73 -10.75 2.55 5.57
N TRP A 74 -10.47 1.42 6.22
CA TRP A 74 -11.35 0.26 6.22
C TRP A 74 -12.13 0.24 7.54
N ASP A 75 -13.44 0.46 7.48
CA ASP A 75 -14.29 0.42 8.67
C ASP A 75 -14.34 -0.98 9.29
N HIS A 76 -14.20 -2.02 8.47
CA HIS A 76 -14.13 -3.41 8.89
C HIS A 76 -13.11 -4.18 8.04
N TYR A 77 -12.01 -4.61 8.66
CA TYR A 77 -11.07 -5.55 8.06
C TYR A 77 -11.20 -6.94 8.71
N ILE A 78 -10.76 -7.97 8.00
CA ILE A 78 -10.66 -9.35 8.50
C ILE A 78 -9.26 -9.59 9.07
N SER A 79 -8.24 -9.20 8.30
CA SER A 79 -6.85 -9.22 8.72
C SER A 79 -6.06 -8.17 7.94
N TYR A 80 -4.98 -7.65 8.53
CA TYR A 80 -3.95 -6.93 7.81
C TYR A 80 -2.57 -7.39 8.27
N ALA A 81 -1.59 -7.33 7.36
CA ALA A 81 -0.21 -7.65 7.64
C ALA A 81 0.70 -6.56 7.05
N VAL A 82 1.79 -6.26 7.76
CA VAL A 82 2.83 -5.35 7.28
C VAL A 82 4.09 -6.17 7.09
N HIS A 83 4.63 -6.08 5.89
CA HIS A 83 5.90 -6.70 5.52
C HIS A 83 6.93 -5.61 5.22
N ASN A 84 8.17 -5.87 5.62
CA ASN A 84 9.30 -5.11 5.09
C ASN A 84 9.43 -5.44 3.59
N GLU A 85 9.50 -4.40 2.76
CA GLU A 85 9.51 -4.53 1.29
C GLU A 85 10.60 -5.48 0.79
N SER A 86 11.77 -5.48 1.42
CA SER A 86 12.93 -6.28 0.97
C SER A 86 12.74 -7.78 1.14
N TYR A 87 11.67 -8.21 1.82
CA TYR A 87 11.29 -9.61 2.00
C TYR A 87 10.07 -9.99 1.17
N GLN A 88 9.61 -9.11 0.28
CA GLN A 88 8.56 -9.44 -0.68
C GLN A 88 9.09 -10.35 -1.78
N SER A 89 8.23 -11.26 -2.22
CA SER A 89 8.51 -12.16 -3.33
C SER A 89 7.38 -12.06 -4.34
N TRP A 90 7.77 -12.03 -5.61
CA TRP A 90 6.82 -12.09 -6.70
C TRP A 90 6.33 -13.52 -6.92
N ASP A 91 5.07 -13.69 -7.30
CA ASP A 91 4.49 -15.00 -7.60
C ASP A 91 3.55 -14.93 -8.81
N ASP A 92 3.89 -15.69 -9.84
CA ASP A 92 3.14 -15.83 -11.09
C ASP A 92 1.73 -16.42 -10.92
N SER A 93 1.44 -17.07 -9.79
CA SER A 93 0.13 -17.67 -9.52
C SER A 93 -0.89 -16.66 -8.99
N GLU A 94 -0.46 -15.51 -8.46
CA GLU A 94 -1.36 -14.50 -7.94
C GLU A 94 -2.01 -13.69 -9.07
N ALA A 95 -3.24 -13.24 -8.84
CA ALA A 95 -3.99 -12.45 -9.81
C ALA A 95 -4.48 -11.15 -9.19
N TRP A 96 -4.06 -10.02 -9.76
CA TRP A 96 -4.42 -8.69 -9.28
C TRP A 96 -4.59 -7.67 -10.41
N SER A 97 -5.13 -6.51 -10.02
CA SER A 97 -5.19 -5.28 -10.81
C SER A 97 -4.63 -4.12 -10.00
N GLY A 98 -4.15 -3.07 -10.66
CA GLY A 98 -3.51 -1.91 -10.03
C GLY A 98 -1.99 -2.04 -9.97
N ASN A 99 -1.33 -0.98 -9.51
CA ASN A 99 0.12 -0.83 -9.43
C ASN A 99 0.63 -0.82 -7.98
N LEU A 100 0.51 0.33 -7.30
CA LEU A 100 0.88 0.50 -5.89
C LEU A 100 -0.30 0.26 -4.94
N PHE A 101 -1.53 0.39 -5.45
CA PHE A 101 -2.76 -0.03 -4.79
C PHE A 101 -3.36 -1.20 -5.55
N ARG A 102 -3.01 -2.41 -5.13
CA ARG A 102 -3.43 -3.61 -5.82
C ARG A 102 -4.70 -4.17 -5.22
N ARG A 103 -5.53 -4.73 -6.09
CA ARG A 103 -6.69 -5.53 -5.72
C ARG A 103 -6.52 -6.93 -6.26
N TYR A 104 -6.45 -7.91 -5.37
CA TYR A 104 -6.25 -9.31 -5.69
C TYR A 104 -7.59 -10.05 -5.78
N SER A 105 -7.75 -10.84 -6.84
CA SER A 105 -8.80 -11.86 -6.95
C SER A 105 -8.30 -13.23 -6.46
N HIS A 106 -6.99 -13.45 -6.46
CA HIS A 106 -6.33 -14.64 -5.92
C HIS A 106 -4.94 -14.26 -5.39
N SER A 107 -4.59 -14.70 -4.17
CA SER A 107 -3.28 -14.44 -3.55
C SER A 107 -2.97 -15.43 -2.43
N LYS A 108 -1.69 -15.61 -2.10
CA LYS A 108 -1.22 -16.37 -0.94
C LYS A 108 -1.79 -15.85 0.36
N PHE A 109 -1.99 -14.53 0.45
CA PHE A 109 -2.58 -13.91 1.63
C PHE A 109 -4.03 -14.40 1.83
N LEU A 110 -4.84 -14.45 0.76
CA LEU A 110 -6.18 -15.03 0.81
C LEU A 110 -6.16 -16.53 1.16
N GLU A 111 -5.23 -17.30 0.59
CA GLU A 111 -5.08 -18.72 0.91
C GLU A 111 -4.70 -18.95 2.38
N TYR A 112 -3.78 -18.14 2.89
CA TYR A 112 -3.38 -18.14 4.30
C TYR A 112 -4.58 -17.86 5.20
N LEU A 113 -5.37 -16.83 4.91
CA LEU A 113 -6.55 -16.49 5.70
C LEU A 113 -7.62 -17.58 5.68
N GLY A 114 -7.80 -18.26 4.54
CA GLY A 114 -8.71 -19.40 4.43
C GLY A 114 -8.30 -20.61 5.28
N ARG A 115 -7.02 -20.68 5.70
CA ARG A 115 -6.52 -21.70 6.64
C ARG A 115 -6.46 -21.21 8.09
N ALA A 116 -6.15 -19.92 8.27
CA ALA A 116 -5.95 -19.31 9.59
C ALA A 116 -7.26 -18.87 10.26
N THR A 117 -8.32 -18.68 9.49
CA THR A 117 -9.61 -18.16 9.95
C THR A 117 -10.76 -19.00 9.40
N PHE A 118 -11.96 -18.78 9.92
CA PHE A 118 -13.18 -19.33 9.31
C PHE A 118 -13.71 -18.46 8.16
N ALA A 119 -13.04 -17.35 7.83
CA ALA A 119 -13.50 -16.43 6.80
C ALA A 119 -13.43 -17.11 5.43
N ASP A 120 -14.58 -17.27 4.80
CA ASP A 120 -14.71 -17.82 3.47
C ASP A 120 -15.72 -17.01 2.64
N THR A 121 -15.99 -17.46 1.42
CA THR A 121 -16.96 -16.82 0.52
C THR A 121 -18.39 -16.86 1.02
N ARG A 122 -18.71 -17.72 2.01
CA ARG A 122 -20.05 -17.91 2.58
C ARG A 122 -20.25 -17.04 3.83
N TYR A 123 -19.20 -16.78 4.60
CA TYR A 123 -19.23 -15.84 5.72
C TYR A 123 -17.82 -15.36 6.10
N PRO A 124 -17.59 -14.04 6.28
CA PRO A 124 -18.53 -12.95 6.06
C PRO A 124 -18.72 -12.60 4.57
N GLY A 125 -18.23 -13.44 3.66
CA GLY A 125 -17.85 -13.07 2.30
C GLY A 125 -18.93 -12.60 1.31
N PRO A 126 -18.48 -12.24 0.09
CA PRO A 126 -17.09 -12.27 -0.39
C PRO A 126 -16.24 -11.10 0.14
N PHE A 127 -14.96 -11.36 0.44
CA PHE A 127 -13.98 -10.34 0.80
C PHE A 127 -12.85 -10.26 -0.23
N THR A 128 -12.16 -9.14 -0.26
CA THR A 128 -11.11 -8.81 -1.22
C THR A 128 -9.79 -8.61 -0.48
N HIS A 129 -8.69 -9.04 -1.10
CA HIS A 129 -7.35 -8.65 -0.67
C HIS A 129 -6.93 -7.37 -1.41
N TYR A 130 -6.60 -6.33 -0.65
CA TYR A 130 -5.99 -5.09 -1.09
C TYR A 130 -4.53 -5.06 -0.63
N GLN A 131 -3.63 -4.56 -1.47
CA GLN A 131 -2.24 -4.35 -1.08
C GLN A 131 -1.85 -2.90 -1.35
N VAL A 132 -1.20 -2.26 -0.39
CA VAL A 132 -0.59 -0.94 -0.52
C VAL A 132 0.92 -1.11 -0.49
N ILE A 133 1.59 -0.76 -1.60
CA ILE A 133 3.03 -0.87 -1.75
C ILE A 133 3.66 0.50 -1.51
N CYS A 134 4.46 0.59 -0.45
CA CYS A 134 5.30 1.73 -0.12
C CYS A 134 6.78 1.35 -0.25
N GLN A 135 7.67 2.34 -0.19
CA GLN A 135 9.12 2.14 -0.33
C GLN A 135 9.68 1.13 0.68
N ASP A 136 9.27 1.24 1.95
CA ASP A 136 9.81 0.39 3.02
C ASP A 136 8.82 -0.70 3.48
N HIS A 137 7.54 -0.55 3.14
CA HIS A 137 6.44 -1.35 3.67
C HIS A 137 5.52 -1.84 2.56
N VAL A 138 5.17 -3.11 2.59
CA VAL A 138 4.04 -3.65 1.83
C VAL A 138 2.96 -4.06 2.82
N ILE A 139 1.77 -3.47 2.68
CA ILE A 139 0.64 -3.68 3.58
C ILE A 139 -0.40 -4.49 2.84
N ASP A 140 -0.66 -5.70 3.30
CA ASP A 140 -1.72 -6.58 2.80
C ASP A 140 -2.95 -6.44 3.72
N ILE A 141 -4.14 -6.23 3.14
CA ILE A 141 -5.39 -5.99 3.85
C ILE A 141 -6.49 -6.87 3.24
N ALA A 142 -7.09 -7.75 4.04
CA ALA A 142 -8.29 -8.47 3.65
C ALA A 142 -9.51 -7.78 4.24
N ALA A 143 -10.43 -7.32 3.40
CA ALA A 143 -11.61 -6.59 3.83
C ALA A 143 -12.82 -6.86 2.93
N LEU A 144 -14.02 -6.66 3.49
CA LEU A 144 -15.29 -6.85 2.78
C LEU A 144 -15.56 -5.75 1.75
N GLN A 145 -14.94 -4.58 1.95
CA GLN A 145 -15.19 -3.38 1.17
C GLN A 145 -13.87 -2.68 0.84
N SER A 146 -13.91 -1.89 -0.23
CA SER A 146 -12.83 -0.96 -0.59
C SER A 146 -12.63 0.07 0.52
N PRO A 147 -11.41 0.59 0.74
CA PRO A 147 -11.22 1.67 1.69
C PRO A 147 -11.97 2.92 1.23
N LYS A 148 -12.41 3.71 2.21
CA LYS A 148 -12.75 5.11 2.00
C LYS A 148 -11.45 5.89 1.85
N ALA A 149 -11.34 6.70 0.81
CA ALA A 149 -10.14 7.47 0.51
C ALA A 149 -10.38 8.97 0.70
N ARG A 150 -9.39 9.68 1.23
CA ARG A 150 -9.41 11.15 1.38
C ARG A 150 -8.03 11.74 1.11
N LEU A 151 -7.99 12.96 0.59
CA LEU A 151 -6.77 13.77 0.61
C LEU A 151 -6.65 14.47 1.96
N LEU A 152 -5.46 14.47 2.52
CA LEU A 152 -5.09 15.28 3.67
C LEU A 152 -4.33 16.53 3.20
N ASP A 153 -4.31 17.55 4.05
CA ASP A 153 -3.44 18.70 3.83
C ASP A 153 -1.97 18.25 3.83
N PRO A 154 -1.10 18.91 3.05
CA PRO A 154 0.34 18.66 3.09
C PRO A 154 0.88 18.82 4.52
N SER A 155 1.81 17.95 4.87
CA SER A 155 2.50 17.88 6.16
C SER A 155 3.31 19.14 6.48
#